data_AF-A0A7C4QQ87-F1
#
_entry.id   AF-A0A7C4QQ87-F1
#
_cell.length_a   1.000
_cell.length_b   1.000
_cell.length_c   1.000
_cell.angle_alpha   90.00
_cell.angle_beta   90.00
_cell.angle_gamma   90.00
#
_symmetry.space_group_name_H-M   'P 1'
#
loop_
_entity.id
_entity.type
_entity.pdbx_description
1 polymer ?
#
loop_
_entity_poly.entity_id
_entity_poly.type
_entity_poly.pdbx_seq_one_letter_code
_entity_poly.pdbx_strand_id
1 'polypeptide(L)'
;MQRAPLVAWLLAGTLASGAMLWGTSWPLGLPGEWEWQRLPANEAAGLNLLLAGLAAGGYAAVVVVGHLRLKARATRWETGGWLAGLAAAAFAWLWCVQETAPPAGSLGKAAFVLFYPSSSGYFTRVRESAPRGLGAFLAGYEALMREGDVLHIGTHPPGLFCAFYGFAAIVEAVPWAARGLDALQPLSVRESLAVIAENTASSALPLQPREASVLWLAILTAQGMAALSVVPLFGLLRWTQPRATAWLGAALWPTVPAVAVFLPKSDAAFPVLALAIVWLAAGSWRAVTRTSLADNQGAAAPAWRTAAFRGAFLGGFGTGLMAWLGMFCSLAFLPVLAFVALFCVGEWWRLRPPGRRLAVWLAALLLGFWLPVLVLSVTARLNLCTVWWWNYRNHAGFYDQYARSYWGWLWRNPLELSFAVGWPIMGAALWTGGHWLRVAGRQGWRGLGSSRTVAAMAGGVVWSLLWLTGKNSGEAARLWLLLMPGVVWLAAHVASSPSPAEDSHRSESISVLWSVLVLSLAACIATVHRVGGFHVE
;
A
#
# COMPACT_ATOMS: atom_id res chain seq x y z
N MET A 1 20.34 -13.45 22.94
CA MET A 1 18.97 -13.14 23.40
C MET A 1 18.06 -14.21 22.87
N GLN A 2 17.36 -14.94 23.74
CA GLN A 2 16.44 -16.01 23.35
C GLN A 2 15.25 -15.42 22.56
N ARG A 3 14.66 -16.16 21.62
CA ARG A 3 13.54 -15.70 20.77
C ARG A 3 12.15 -15.89 21.41
N ALA A 4 12.04 -16.76 22.40
CA ALA A 4 10.85 -16.91 23.24
C ALA A 4 10.29 -15.59 23.82
N PRO A 5 11.11 -14.68 24.39
CA PRO A 5 10.60 -13.39 24.87
C PRO A 5 10.01 -12.51 23.77
N LEU A 6 10.50 -12.62 22.52
CA LEU A 6 9.93 -11.87 21.41
C LEU A 6 8.52 -12.37 21.07
N VAL A 7 8.32 -13.68 20.94
CA VAL A 7 6.99 -14.25 20.65
C VAL A 7 6.00 -13.93 21.78
N ALA A 8 6.44 -14.05 23.04
CA ALA A 8 5.62 -13.69 24.20
C ALA A 8 5.22 -12.19 24.17
N TRP A 9 6.13 -11.30 23.82
CA TRP A 9 5.85 -9.87 23.68
C TRP A 9 4.91 -9.54 22.52
N LEU A 10 5.05 -10.22 21.39
CA LEU A 10 4.12 -10.08 20.26
C LEU A 10 2.73 -10.57 20.64
N LEU A 11 2.62 -11.72 21.32
CA LEU A 11 1.35 -12.23 21.81
C LEU A 11 0.71 -11.26 22.82
N ALA A 12 1.47 -10.83 23.82
CA ALA A 12 0.98 -9.92 24.87
C ALA A 12 0.43 -8.62 24.28
N GLY A 13 1.14 -7.97 23.36
CA GLY A 13 0.63 -6.75 22.74
C GLY A 13 -0.53 -6.98 21.76
N THR A 14 -0.63 -8.17 21.15
CA THR A 14 -1.81 -8.57 20.35
C THR A 14 -3.04 -8.71 21.24
N LEU A 15 -2.90 -9.39 22.38
CA LEU A 15 -3.96 -9.54 23.37
C LEU A 15 -4.35 -8.18 23.97
N ALA A 16 -3.39 -7.32 24.29
CA ALA A 16 -3.65 -5.97 24.78
C ALA A 16 -4.39 -5.12 23.73
N SER A 17 -3.99 -5.21 22.46
CA SER A 17 -4.68 -4.53 21.35
C SER A 17 -6.12 -5.05 21.22
N GLY A 18 -6.32 -6.37 21.27
CA GLY A 18 -7.65 -6.99 21.26
C GLY A 18 -8.51 -6.55 22.45
N ALA A 19 -7.95 -6.55 23.66
CA ALA A 19 -8.64 -6.08 24.87
C ALA A 19 -9.02 -4.60 24.77
N MET A 20 -8.15 -3.75 24.21
CA MET A 20 -8.48 -2.34 23.96
C MET A 20 -9.58 -2.20 22.90
N LEU A 21 -9.61 -3.03 21.86
CA LEU A 21 -10.62 -2.99 20.80
C LEU A 21 -11.99 -3.57 21.23
N TRP A 22 -12.02 -4.55 22.14
CA TRP A 22 -13.25 -5.26 22.47
C TRP A 22 -13.73 -5.02 23.90
N GLY A 23 -12.81 -4.81 24.85
CA GLY A 23 -13.10 -4.74 26.29
C GLY A 23 -13.15 -3.34 26.87
N THR A 24 -12.94 -2.28 26.09
CA THR A 24 -12.97 -0.90 26.59
C THR A 24 -13.85 0.01 25.74
N SER A 25 -14.35 1.07 26.37
CA SER A 25 -14.99 2.23 25.73
C SER A 25 -13.99 3.35 25.47
N TRP A 26 -12.68 3.11 25.68
CA TRP A 26 -11.68 4.15 25.46
C TRP A 26 -11.68 4.59 23.99
N PRO A 27 -11.65 5.90 23.73
CA PRO A 27 -11.65 6.43 22.38
C PRO A 27 -10.42 5.93 21.63
N LEU A 28 -10.65 5.37 20.45
CA LEU A 28 -9.59 4.93 19.55
C LEU A 28 -9.20 6.13 18.68
N GLY A 29 -8.35 7.02 19.17
CA GLY A 29 -8.04 8.29 18.49
C GLY A 29 -8.06 9.45 19.47
N LEU A 30 -8.32 10.67 19.01
CA LEU A 30 -8.41 11.89 19.83
C LEU A 30 -9.88 12.36 19.90
N PRO A 31 -10.48 12.41 21.11
CA PRO A 31 -11.84 12.94 21.27
C PRO A 31 -12.02 14.36 20.77
N GLY A 32 -13.08 14.57 20.00
CA GLY A 32 -13.39 15.84 19.34
C GLY A 32 -12.55 16.09 18.08
N GLU A 33 -11.59 15.22 17.75
CA GLU A 33 -10.84 15.22 16.51
C GLU A 33 -11.15 13.93 15.73
N TRP A 34 -10.14 13.21 15.25
CA TRP A 34 -10.32 11.92 14.60
C TRP A 34 -10.42 10.77 15.61
N GLU A 35 -11.47 9.97 15.47
CA GLU A 35 -11.62 8.68 16.14
C GLU A 35 -11.96 7.56 15.17
N TRP A 36 -11.39 6.40 15.41
CA TRP A 36 -11.80 5.14 14.81
C TRP A 36 -13.12 4.70 15.43
N GLN A 37 -14.19 4.79 14.65
CA GLN A 37 -15.51 4.38 15.12
C GLN A 37 -15.54 2.88 15.43
N ARG A 38 -16.05 2.54 16.61
CA ARG A 38 -16.27 1.14 16.99
C ARG A 38 -17.60 0.66 16.41
N LEU A 39 -17.55 -0.43 15.64
CA LEU A 39 -18.73 -1.06 15.09
C LEU A 39 -19.50 -1.79 16.20
N PRO A 40 -20.84 -1.66 16.29
CA PRO A 40 -21.62 -2.41 17.26
C PRO A 40 -21.47 -3.92 17.02
N ALA A 41 -21.54 -4.70 18.11
CA ALA A 41 -21.61 -6.14 17.99
C ALA A 41 -22.91 -6.52 17.28
N ASN A 42 -22.85 -7.48 16.35
CA ASN A 42 -24.03 -8.05 15.71
C ASN A 42 -24.40 -9.40 16.33
N GLU A 43 -25.67 -9.79 16.20
CA GLU A 43 -26.16 -11.08 16.72
C GLU A 43 -25.42 -12.29 16.11
N ALA A 44 -24.97 -12.15 14.86
CA ALA A 44 -24.21 -13.17 14.14
C ALA A 44 -22.70 -13.17 14.43
N ALA A 45 -22.21 -12.42 15.43
CA ALA A 45 -20.77 -12.22 15.66
C ALA A 45 -20.00 -13.53 15.80
N GLY A 46 -20.55 -14.52 16.51
CA GLY A 46 -19.91 -15.82 16.69
C GLY A 46 -19.70 -16.59 15.38
N LEU A 47 -20.73 -16.65 14.53
CA LEU A 47 -20.66 -17.30 13.22
C LEU A 47 -19.70 -16.55 12.29
N ASN A 48 -19.78 -15.22 12.27
CA ASN A 48 -18.91 -14.37 11.46
C ASN A 48 -17.43 -14.56 11.81
N LEU A 49 -17.10 -14.59 13.10
CA LEU A 49 -15.73 -14.86 13.57
C LEU A 49 -15.26 -16.27 13.20
N LEU A 50 -16.13 -17.28 13.27
CA LEU A 50 -15.81 -18.64 12.82
C LEU A 50 -15.50 -18.66 11.32
N LEU A 51 -16.33 -18.04 10.48
CA LEU A 51 -16.11 -17.96 9.03
C LEU A 51 -14.82 -17.19 8.69
N ALA A 52 -14.55 -16.10 9.40
CA ALA A 52 -13.29 -15.36 9.26
C ALA A 52 -12.08 -16.22 9.65
N GLY A 53 -12.20 -17.02 10.71
CA GLY A 53 -11.20 -17.99 11.14
C GLY A 53 -10.93 -19.09 10.09
N LEU A 54 -11.99 -19.61 9.45
CA LEU A 54 -11.87 -20.58 8.36
C LEU A 54 -11.17 -19.96 7.14
N ALA A 55 -11.53 -18.73 6.76
CA ALA A 55 -10.85 -18.00 5.69
C ALA A 55 -9.37 -17.76 6.00
N ALA A 56 -9.03 -17.40 7.25
CA ALA A 56 -7.65 -17.24 7.69
C ALA A 56 -6.87 -18.56 7.62
N GLY A 57 -7.50 -19.67 8.00
CA GLY A 57 -6.93 -21.02 7.86
C GLY A 57 -6.65 -21.39 6.40
N GLY A 58 -7.60 -21.11 5.50
CA GLY A 58 -7.43 -21.31 4.05
C GLY A 58 -6.28 -20.48 3.47
N TYR A 59 -6.20 -19.20 3.83
CA TYR A 59 -5.08 -18.34 3.43
C TYR A 59 -3.74 -18.86 3.97
N ALA A 60 -3.67 -19.21 5.26
CA ALA A 60 -2.46 -19.76 5.87
C ALA A 60 -2.02 -21.06 5.21
N ALA A 61 -2.94 -21.94 4.80
CA ALA A 61 -2.62 -23.17 4.07
C ALA A 61 -1.91 -22.88 2.74
N VAL A 62 -2.39 -21.91 1.94
CA VAL A 62 -1.72 -21.48 0.71
C VAL A 62 -0.30 -20.97 1.00
N VAL A 63 -0.15 -20.18 2.07
CA VAL A 63 1.16 -19.66 2.49
C VAL A 63 2.11 -20.79 2.91
N VAL A 64 1.64 -21.80 3.63
CA VAL A 64 2.42 -22.99 4.04
C VAL A 64 2.86 -23.79 2.82
N VAL A 65 1.94 -24.13 1.93
CA VAL A 65 2.27 -24.93 0.73
C VAL A 65 3.27 -24.17 -0.15
N GLY A 66 3.04 -22.88 -0.40
CA GLY A 66 3.98 -22.05 -1.15
C GLY A 66 5.36 -21.94 -0.49
N HIS A 67 5.42 -21.82 0.84
CA HIS A 67 6.69 -21.80 1.58
C HIS A 67 7.49 -23.11 1.38
N LEU A 68 6.82 -24.26 1.54
CA LEU A 68 7.44 -25.58 1.36
C LEU A 68 7.98 -25.76 -0.06
N ARG A 69 7.19 -25.38 -1.07
CA ARG A 69 7.59 -25.45 -2.48
C ARG A 69 8.75 -24.52 -2.81
N LEU A 70 8.71 -23.27 -2.35
CA LEU A 70 9.77 -22.30 -2.61
C LEU A 70 11.08 -22.63 -1.86
N LYS A 71 11.00 -23.36 -0.74
CA LYS A 71 12.15 -23.94 -0.03
C LYS A 71 12.80 -25.07 -0.86
N ALA A 72 12.02 -25.87 -1.56
CA ALA A 72 12.46 -27.02 -2.38
C ALA A 72 13.06 -26.65 -3.76
N ARG A 73 13.65 -25.45 -3.91
CA ARG A 73 14.26 -24.94 -5.16
C ARG A 73 13.30 -24.79 -6.35
N ALA A 74 12.11 -24.21 -6.13
CA ALA A 74 11.18 -23.87 -7.20
C ALA A 74 11.81 -23.11 -8.38
N THR A 75 11.31 -23.37 -9.60
CA THR A 75 11.73 -22.66 -10.82
C THR A 75 11.22 -21.22 -10.83
N ARG A 76 11.66 -20.39 -11.80
CA ARG A 76 11.15 -19.01 -11.96
C ARG A 76 9.66 -18.97 -12.30
N TRP A 77 9.20 -19.90 -13.14
CA TRP A 77 7.82 -20.00 -13.57
C TRP A 77 6.93 -20.49 -12.44
N GLU A 78 7.39 -21.50 -11.70
CA GLU A 78 6.71 -21.97 -10.50
C GLU A 78 6.63 -20.86 -9.43
N THR A 79 7.70 -20.09 -9.24
CA THR A 79 7.67 -18.91 -8.35
C THR A 79 6.63 -17.89 -8.82
N GLY A 80 6.55 -17.61 -10.12
CA GLY A 80 5.53 -16.74 -10.70
C GLY A 80 4.10 -17.26 -10.47
N GLY A 81 3.87 -18.56 -10.68
CA GLY A 81 2.58 -19.20 -10.40
C GLY A 81 2.19 -19.12 -8.92
N TRP A 82 3.13 -19.37 -8.00
CA TRP A 82 2.88 -19.19 -6.57
C TRP A 82 2.59 -17.74 -6.19
N LEU A 83 3.27 -16.76 -6.79
CA LEU A 83 2.99 -15.34 -6.53
C LEU A 83 1.61 -14.92 -7.03
N ALA A 84 1.19 -15.42 -8.21
CA ALA A 84 -0.17 -15.23 -8.69
C ALA A 84 -1.20 -15.89 -7.75
N GLY A 85 -0.91 -17.12 -7.28
CA GLY A 85 -1.71 -17.82 -6.28
C GLY A 85 -1.79 -17.08 -4.94
N LEU A 86 -0.71 -16.44 -4.49
CA LEU A 86 -0.71 -15.63 -3.27
C LEU A 86 -1.53 -14.36 -3.44
N ALA A 87 -1.44 -13.68 -4.60
CA ALA A 87 -2.27 -12.52 -4.89
C ALA A 87 -3.76 -12.89 -4.94
N ALA A 88 -4.11 -14.02 -5.55
CA ALA A 88 -5.48 -14.54 -5.55
C ALA A 88 -5.97 -14.92 -4.14
N ALA A 89 -5.14 -15.60 -3.35
CA ALA A 89 -5.46 -15.93 -1.96
C ALA A 89 -5.58 -14.69 -1.07
N ALA A 90 -4.74 -13.67 -1.29
CA ALA A 90 -4.82 -12.37 -0.63
C ALA A 90 -6.12 -11.64 -0.98
N PHE A 91 -6.52 -11.66 -2.25
CA PHE A 91 -7.80 -11.11 -2.70
C PHE A 91 -8.97 -11.81 -2.01
N ALA A 92 -8.98 -13.14 -2.00
CA ALA A 92 -10.03 -13.93 -1.35
C ALA A 92 -10.05 -13.73 0.17
N TRP A 93 -8.88 -13.63 0.81
CA TRP A 93 -8.78 -13.31 2.24
C TRP A 93 -9.40 -11.94 2.56
N LEU A 94 -9.00 -10.88 1.84
CA LEU A 94 -9.53 -9.53 2.03
C LEU A 94 -11.03 -9.46 1.75
N TRP A 95 -11.52 -10.24 0.78
CA TRP A 95 -12.95 -10.39 0.52
C TRP A 95 -13.67 -10.98 1.72
N CYS A 96 -13.26 -12.17 2.16
CA CYS A 96 -13.95 -12.91 3.22
C CYS A 96 -13.92 -12.15 4.55
N VAL A 97 -12.77 -11.58 4.95
CA VAL A 97 -12.65 -10.89 6.25
C VAL A 97 -13.53 -9.63 6.30
N GLN A 98 -13.72 -8.95 5.17
CA GLN A 98 -14.66 -7.82 5.08
C GLN A 98 -16.10 -8.31 5.06
N GLU A 99 -16.44 -9.34 4.28
CA GLU A 99 -17.82 -9.84 4.19
C GLU A 99 -18.32 -10.40 5.54
N THR A 100 -17.44 -10.96 6.36
CA THR A 100 -17.80 -11.43 7.70
C THR A 100 -17.93 -10.30 8.73
N ALA A 101 -17.47 -9.08 8.44
CA ALA A 101 -17.59 -7.97 9.38
C ALA A 101 -19.06 -7.60 9.64
N PRO A 102 -19.39 -6.90 10.76
CA PRO A 102 -20.75 -6.39 10.98
C PRO A 102 -21.23 -5.54 9.79
N PRO A 103 -22.54 -5.39 9.55
CA PRO A 103 -23.07 -4.76 8.33
C PRO A 103 -22.44 -3.41 7.96
N ALA A 104 -22.25 -2.51 8.92
CA ALA A 104 -21.61 -1.21 8.72
C ALA A 104 -20.10 -1.29 8.37
N GLY A 105 -19.44 -2.39 8.73
CA GLY A 105 -18.05 -2.69 8.38
C GLY A 105 -17.88 -3.65 7.20
N SER A 106 -18.98 -4.23 6.71
CA SER A 106 -19.00 -5.26 5.67
C SER A 106 -18.48 -4.77 4.32
N LEU A 107 -18.29 -5.67 3.36
CA LEU A 107 -17.89 -5.29 1.99
C LEU A 107 -18.94 -4.37 1.33
N GLY A 108 -20.22 -4.46 1.72
CA GLY A 108 -21.29 -3.58 1.23
C GLY A 108 -21.01 -2.08 1.45
N LYS A 109 -20.31 -1.71 2.53
CA LYS A 109 -19.91 -0.32 2.82
C LYS A 109 -19.15 0.32 1.66
N ALA A 110 -18.44 -0.49 0.88
CA ALA A 110 -17.60 -0.04 -0.22
C ALA A 110 -18.39 0.72 -1.29
N ALA A 111 -19.64 0.31 -1.55
CA ALA A 111 -20.53 1.00 -2.49
C ALA A 111 -20.82 2.43 -2.02
N PHE A 112 -21.18 2.61 -0.75
CA PHE A 112 -21.44 3.93 -0.16
C PHE A 112 -20.19 4.82 -0.18
N VAL A 113 -19.02 4.27 0.19
CA VAL A 113 -17.75 5.02 0.23
C VAL A 113 -17.36 5.58 -1.14
N LEU A 114 -17.57 4.82 -2.22
CA LEU A 114 -17.27 5.29 -3.57
C LEU A 114 -18.38 6.18 -4.16
N PHE A 115 -19.64 5.95 -3.78
CA PHE A 115 -20.77 6.72 -4.29
C PHE A 115 -20.84 8.14 -3.70
N TYR A 116 -20.68 8.29 -2.39
CA TYR A 116 -20.92 9.59 -1.75
C TYR A 116 -19.73 10.56 -1.89
N PRO A 117 -19.99 11.84 -2.29
CA PRO A 117 -18.94 12.84 -2.48
C PRO A 117 -18.11 13.14 -1.24
N SER A 118 -18.72 13.12 -0.05
CA SER A 118 -18.03 13.34 1.23
C SER A 118 -16.93 12.30 1.49
N SER A 119 -17.11 11.09 0.97
CA SER A 119 -16.15 10.00 1.14
C SER A 119 -15.08 9.97 0.07
N SER A 120 -15.44 10.04 -1.22
CA SER A 120 -14.48 9.93 -2.34
C SER A 120 -14.66 10.99 -3.43
N GLY A 121 -15.88 11.21 -3.92
CA GLY A 121 -16.19 12.24 -4.92
C GLY A 121 -15.77 11.97 -6.37
N TYR A 122 -14.84 11.05 -6.65
CA TYR A 122 -14.36 10.80 -8.02
C TYR A 122 -15.46 10.29 -8.95
N PHE A 123 -16.21 9.28 -8.53
CA PHE A 123 -17.30 8.70 -9.30
C PHE A 123 -18.40 9.72 -9.60
N THR A 124 -18.87 10.45 -8.59
CA THR A 124 -19.92 11.45 -8.74
C THR A 124 -19.49 12.56 -9.69
N ARG A 125 -18.25 13.04 -9.57
CA ARG A 125 -17.74 14.09 -10.45
C ARG A 125 -17.63 13.63 -11.91
N VAL A 126 -17.24 12.38 -12.13
CA VAL A 126 -17.23 11.78 -13.47
C VAL A 126 -18.65 11.67 -14.01
N ARG A 127 -19.64 11.27 -13.19
CA ARG A 127 -21.07 11.24 -13.56
C ARG A 127 -21.57 12.60 -14.05
N GLU A 128 -21.32 13.65 -13.28
CA GLU A 128 -21.71 15.02 -13.62
C GLU A 128 -21.04 15.53 -14.90
N SER A 129 -19.79 15.12 -15.12
CA SER A 129 -18.97 15.59 -16.23
C SER A 129 -19.08 14.72 -17.49
N ALA A 130 -19.63 13.51 -17.37
CA ALA A 130 -19.71 12.51 -18.43
C ALA A 130 -20.27 13.05 -19.75
N PRO A 131 -21.32 13.90 -19.78
CA PRO A 131 -21.84 14.45 -21.04
C PRO A 131 -20.82 15.26 -21.85
N ARG A 132 -19.77 15.80 -21.22
CA ARG A 132 -18.71 16.57 -21.89
C ARG A 132 -17.54 15.68 -22.36
N GLY A 133 -17.44 14.46 -21.83
CA GLY A 133 -16.37 13.50 -22.12
C GLY A 133 -15.03 13.81 -21.44
N LEU A 134 -14.14 12.81 -21.46
CA LEU A 134 -12.83 12.86 -20.78
C LEU A 134 -11.93 14.00 -21.29
N GLY A 135 -11.89 14.23 -22.60
CA GLY A 135 -11.04 15.28 -23.19
C GLY A 135 -11.40 16.68 -22.69
N ALA A 136 -12.69 17.01 -22.66
CA ALA A 136 -13.17 18.29 -22.13
C ALA A 136 -12.93 18.40 -20.61
N PHE A 137 -13.13 17.31 -19.88
CA PHE A 137 -12.84 17.26 -18.45
C PHE A 137 -11.36 17.56 -18.15
N LEU A 138 -10.43 16.92 -18.86
CA LEU A 138 -8.99 17.13 -18.67
C LEU A 138 -8.56 18.55 -19.07
N ALA A 139 -9.08 19.08 -20.18
CA ALA A 139 -8.78 20.44 -20.62
C ALA A 139 -9.28 21.51 -19.64
N GLY A 140 -10.37 21.23 -18.92
CA GLY A 140 -10.93 22.11 -17.89
C GLY A 140 -10.39 21.86 -16.47
N TYR A 141 -9.55 20.84 -16.26
CA TYR A 141 -9.19 20.37 -14.92
C TYR A 141 -8.40 21.40 -14.12
N GLU A 142 -7.53 22.18 -14.78
CA GLU A 142 -6.76 23.23 -14.10
C GLU A 142 -7.67 24.32 -13.51
N ALA A 143 -8.73 24.70 -14.25
CA ALA A 143 -9.71 25.67 -13.76
C ALA A 143 -10.45 25.13 -12.53
N LEU A 144 -10.81 23.85 -12.55
CA LEU A 144 -11.44 23.17 -11.42
C LEU A 144 -10.56 23.20 -10.17
N MET A 145 -9.25 22.94 -10.29
CA MET A 145 -8.35 22.98 -9.13
C MET A 145 -8.16 24.40 -8.57
N ARG A 146 -8.29 25.42 -9.42
CA ARG A 146 -8.21 26.83 -9.02
C ARG A 146 -9.40 27.28 -8.16
N GLU A 147 -10.53 26.58 -8.23
CA GLU A 147 -11.72 26.87 -7.38
C GLU A 147 -11.42 26.69 -5.88
N GLY A 148 -10.37 25.93 -5.54
CA GLY A 148 -9.85 25.88 -4.17
C GLY A 148 -10.57 24.91 -3.23
N ASP A 149 -11.29 23.91 -3.76
CA ASP A 149 -11.85 22.84 -2.93
C ASP A 149 -10.72 22.13 -2.15
N VAL A 150 -10.87 22.06 -0.83
CA VAL A 150 -9.88 21.46 0.07
C VAL A 150 -10.15 19.99 0.35
N LEU A 151 -11.27 19.45 -0.14
CA LEU A 151 -11.62 18.03 -0.04
C LEU A 151 -10.98 17.22 -1.19
N HIS A 152 -11.39 15.96 -1.32
CA HIS A 152 -10.77 14.98 -2.22
C HIS A 152 -10.75 15.42 -3.70
N ILE A 153 -11.71 16.25 -4.15
CA ILE A 153 -11.76 16.67 -5.56
C ILE A 153 -10.67 17.69 -5.84
N GLY A 154 -10.56 18.77 -5.07
CA GLY A 154 -9.57 19.82 -5.31
C GLY A 154 -8.14 19.50 -4.87
N THR A 155 -7.92 18.41 -4.11
CA THR A 155 -6.61 18.01 -3.60
C THR A 155 -5.93 16.88 -4.38
N HIS A 156 -6.62 16.25 -5.34
CA HIS A 156 -6.07 15.15 -6.12
C HIS A 156 -5.77 15.52 -7.58
N PRO A 157 -4.70 14.94 -8.16
CA PRO A 157 -4.48 14.97 -9.60
C PRO A 157 -5.51 14.09 -10.34
N PRO A 158 -5.63 14.20 -11.69
CA PRO A 158 -6.80 13.68 -12.41
C PRO A 158 -6.83 12.16 -12.61
N GLY A 159 -5.81 11.40 -12.17
CA GLY A 159 -5.66 9.98 -12.48
C GLY A 159 -6.79 9.09 -11.96
N LEU A 160 -7.32 9.37 -10.77
CA LEU A 160 -8.46 8.60 -10.24
C LEU A 160 -9.75 8.89 -11.02
N PHE A 161 -9.97 10.13 -11.46
CA PHE A 161 -11.09 10.46 -12.34
C PHE A 161 -10.96 9.76 -13.70
N CYS A 162 -9.75 9.74 -14.27
CA CYS A 162 -9.47 9.01 -15.51
C CYS A 162 -9.74 7.51 -15.35
N ALA A 163 -9.44 6.92 -14.18
CA ALA A 163 -9.78 5.53 -13.90
C ALA A 163 -11.29 5.29 -13.93
N PHE A 164 -12.10 6.16 -13.32
CA PHE A 164 -13.57 6.05 -13.37
C PHE A 164 -14.15 6.23 -14.77
N TYR A 165 -13.61 7.15 -15.58
CA TYR A 165 -13.96 7.23 -17.00
C TYR A 165 -13.62 5.92 -17.74
N GLY A 166 -12.45 5.32 -17.44
CA GLY A 166 -12.06 4.03 -18.00
C GLY A 166 -12.98 2.90 -17.59
N PHE A 167 -13.39 2.83 -16.32
CA PHE A 167 -14.35 1.83 -15.83
C PHE A 167 -15.70 1.96 -16.52
N ALA A 168 -16.22 3.19 -16.65
CA ALA A 168 -17.45 3.46 -17.39
C ALA A 168 -17.35 2.99 -18.85
N ALA A 169 -16.25 3.34 -19.53
CA ALA A 169 -16.01 2.92 -20.91
C ALA A 169 -15.92 1.38 -21.06
N ILE A 170 -15.29 0.68 -20.11
CA ILE A 170 -15.21 -0.79 -20.12
C ILE A 170 -16.59 -1.42 -19.97
N VAL A 171 -17.38 -0.96 -18.99
CA VAL A 171 -18.74 -1.47 -18.74
C VAL A 171 -19.66 -1.20 -19.93
N GLU A 172 -19.51 -0.04 -20.59
CA GLU A 172 -20.28 0.32 -21.77
C GLU A 172 -19.88 -0.50 -23.00
N ALA A 173 -18.58 -0.62 -23.27
CA ALA A 173 -18.07 -1.30 -24.46
C ALA A 173 -18.28 -2.83 -24.41
N VAL A 174 -18.41 -3.41 -23.21
CA VAL A 174 -18.41 -4.87 -23.01
C VAL A 174 -19.62 -5.31 -22.17
N PRO A 175 -20.83 -5.43 -22.75
CA PRO A 175 -22.05 -5.74 -21.99
C PRO A 175 -22.03 -7.08 -21.24
N TRP A 176 -21.28 -8.06 -21.75
CA TRP A 176 -21.12 -9.34 -21.05
C TRP A 176 -20.23 -9.23 -19.81
N ALA A 177 -19.27 -8.30 -19.80
CA ALA A 177 -18.47 -8.01 -18.62
C ALA A 177 -19.35 -7.35 -17.54
N ALA A 178 -20.24 -6.42 -17.91
CA ALA A 178 -21.22 -5.84 -17.00
C ALA A 178 -22.10 -6.91 -16.34
N ARG A 179 -22.69 -7.84 -17.13
CA ARG A 179 -23.48 -8.96 -16.57
C ARG A 179 -22.65 -9.87 -15.66
N GLY A 180 -21.40 -10.13 -16.03
CA GLY A 180 -20.48 -10.91 -15.19
C GLY A 180 -20.16 -10.21 -13.88
N LEU A 181 -19.92 -8.89 -13.91
CA LEU A 181 -19.70 -8.06 -12.74
C LEU A 181 -20.92 -8.10 -11.81
N ASP A 182 -22.12 -7.93 -12.34
CA ASP A 182 -23.36 -7.95 -11.57
C ASP A 182 -23.60 -9.32 -10.92
N ALA A 183 -23.31 -10.42 -11.63
CA ALA A 183 -23.41 -11.77 -11.10
C ALA A 183 -22.40 -12.06 -9.98
N LEU A 184 -21.26 -11.37 -9.97
CA LEU A 184 -20.21 -11.51 -8.95
C LEU A 184 -20.44 -10.65 -7.70
N GLN A 185 -21.43 -9.75 -7.70
CA GLN A 185 -21.72 -8.94 -6.53
C GLN A 185 -22.17 -9.84 -5.36
N PRO A 186 -21.55 -9.76 -4.17
CA PRO A 186 -22.09 -10.41 -2.99
C PRO A 186 -23.40 -9.73 -2.56
N LEU A 187 -24.17 -10.41 -1.71
CA LEU A 187 -25.46 -9.92 -1.24
C LEU A 187 -25.33 -8.54 -0.55
N SER A 188 -24.32 -8.38 0.32
CA SER A 188 -24.05 -7.12 1.04
C SER A 188 -23.90 -5.91 0.11
N VAL A 189 -23.23 -6.10 -1.03
CA VAL A 189 -23.00 -5.04 -2.04
C VAL A 189 -24.27 -4.76 -2.84
N ARG A 190 -25.02 -5.80 -3.24
CA ARG A 190 -26.31 -5.62 -3.94
C ARG A 190 -27.30 -4.83 -3.09
N GLU A 191 -27.42 -5.19 -1.82
CA GLU A 191 -28.29 -4.48 -0.87
C GLU A 191 -27.86 -3.02 -0.71
N SER A 192 -26.56 -2.76 -0.54
CA SER A 192 -26.03 -1.40 -0.42
C SER A 192 -26.32 -0.56 -1.69
N LEU A 193 -26.13 -1.14 -2.88
CA LEU A 193 -26.45 -0.47 -4.15
C LEU A 193 -27.96 -0.25 -4.33
N ALA A 194 -28.80 -1.17 -3.86
CA ALA A 194 -30.25 -1.00 -3.87
C ALA A 194 -30.68 0.17 -2.98
N VAL A 195 -30.12 0.29 -1.77
CA VAL A 195 -30.38 1.43 -0.87
C VAL A 195 -29.95 2.74 -1.52
N ILE A 196 -28.77 2.79 -2.16
CA ILE A 196 -28.32 3.98 -2.89
C ILE A 196 -29.29 4.33 -4.02
N ALA A 197 -29.73 3.34 -4.79
CA ALA A 197 -30.68 3.54 -5.89
C ALA A 197 -32.02 4.10 -5.38
N GLU A 198 -32.55 3.55 -4.28
CA GLU A 198 -33.77 4.03 -3.63
C GLU A 198 -33.63 5.48 -3.15
N ASN A 199 -32.56 5.78 -2.41
CA ASN A 199 -32.30 7.12 -1.88
C ASN A 199 -32.10 8.18 -2.97
N THR A 200 -31.69 7.77 -4.18
CA THR A 200 -31.39 8.68 -5.28
C THR A 200 -32.49 8.72 -6.34
N ALA A 201 -33.54 7.91 -6.21
CA ALA A 201 -34.61 7.78 -7.19
C ALA A 201 -35.33 9.09 -7.51
N SER A 202 -35.46 9.98 -6.52
CA SER A 202 -36.07 11.32 -6.66
C SER A 202 -35.05 12.44 -6.92
N SER A 203 -33.75 12.12 -6.96
CA SER A 203 -32.69 13.11 -7.20
C SER A 203 -32.59 13.49 -8.69
N ALA A 204 -31.90 14.59 -8.99
CA ALA A 204 -31.63 14.98 -10.38
C ALA A 204 -30.72 13.99 -11.14
N LEU A 205 -30.01 13.12 -10.43
CA LEU A 205 -29.07 12.15 -10.98
C LEU A 205 -29.26 10.78 -10.29
N PRO A 206 -30.35 10.05 -10.55
CA PRO A 206 -30.59 8.74 -9.95
C PRO A 206 -29.52 7.72 -10.37
N LEU A 207 -29.10 6.85 -9.44
CA LEU A 207 -28.12 5.79 -9.72
C LEU A 207 -28.66 4.85 -10.80
N GLN A 208 -27.93 4.73 -11.91
CA GLN A 208 -28.29 3.84 -13.00
C GLN A 208 -27.74 2.42 -12.78
N PRO A 209 -28.39 1.36 -13.33
CA PRO A 209 -27.88 -0.01 -13.22
C PRO A 209 -26.44 -0.17 -13.72
N ARG A 210 -26.07 0.49 -14.82
CA ARG A 210 -24.71 0.45 -15.37
C ARG A 210 -23.68 1.08 -14.43
N GLU A 211 -24.08 2.13 -13.72
CA GLU A 211 -23.23 2.83 -12.77
C GLU A 211 -22.93 1.97 -11.54
N ALA A 212 -23.88 1.13 -11.15
CA ALA A 212 -23.67 0.12 -10.11
C ALA A 212 -22.55 -0.86 -10.51
N SER A 213 -22.52 -1.33 -11.76
CA SER A 213 -21.42 -2.17 -12.28
C SER A 213 -20.08 -1.43 -12.31
N VAL A 214 -20.07 -0.12 -12.60
CA VAL A 214 -18.85 0.72 -12.55
C VAL A 214 -18.29 0.83 -11.14
N LEU A 215 -19.14 1.10 -10.14
CA LEU A 215 -18.74 1.13 -8.74
C LEU A 215 -18.17 -0.21 -8.32
N TRP A 216 -18.82 -1.31 -8.71
CA TRP A 216 -18.36 -2.64 -8.38
C TRP A 216 -17.00 -2.98 -9.01
N LEU A 217 -16.80 -2.64 -10.29
CA LEU A 217 -15.49 -2.77 -10.94
C LEU A 217 -14.40 -1.97 -10.24
N ALA A 218 -14.71 -0.76 -9.76
CA ALA A 218 -13.77 0.05 -8.99
C ALA A 218 -13.39 -0.60 -7.65
N ILE A 219 -14.36 -1.19 -6.93
CA ILE A 219 -14.13 -1.93 -5.68
C ILE A 219 -13.20 -3.13 -5.94
N LEU A 220 -13.52 -3.95 -6.94
CA LEU A 220 -12.70 -5.10 -7.34
C LEU A 220 -11.29 -4.67 -7.73
N THR A 221 -11.15 -3.55 -8.45
CA THR A 221 -9.85 -3.03 -8.87
C THR A 221 -9.02 -2.58 -7.67
N ALA A 222 -9.59 -1.81 -6.74
CA ALA A 222 -8.88 -1.37 -5.54
C ALA A 222 -8.40 -2.55 -4.69
N GLN A 223 -9.27 -3.54 -4.46
CA GLN A 223 -8.92 -4.76 -3.72
C GLN A 223 -7.89 -5.62 -4.47
N GLY A 224 -8.02 -5.74 -5.79
CA GLY A 224 -7.05 -6.42 -6.65
C GLY A 224 -5.67 -5.79 -6.56
N MET A 225 -5.58 -4.47 -6.62
CA MET A 225 -4.32 -3.74 -6.46
C MET A 225 -3.74 -3.89 -5.05
N ALA A 226 -4.58 -3.80 -4.02
CA ALA A 226 -4.17 -4.05 -2.63
C ALA A 226 -3.56 -5.45 -2.50
N ALA A 227 -4.21 -6.48 -3.03
CA ALA A 227 -3.72 -7.86 -3.03
C ALA A 227 -2.44 -8.04 -3.86
N LEU A 228 -2.35 -7.41 -5.04
CA LEU A 228 -1.21 -7.53 -5.95
C LEU A 228 0.10 -6.96 -5.36
N SER A 229 0.01 -6.10 -4.35
CA SER A 229 1.15 -5.55 -3.61
C SER A 229 2.10 -6.62 -3.06
N VAL A 230 1.63 -7.86 -2.82
CA VAL A 230 2.49 -8.99 -2.43
C VAL A 230 3.61 -9.26 -3.43
N VAL A 231 3.40 -8.98 -4.72
CA VAL A 231 4.36 -9.28 -5.79
C VAL A 231 5.59 -8.35 -5.74
N PRO A 232 5.45 -7.01 -5.84
CA PRO A 232 6.62 -6.14 -5.73
C PRO A 232 7.23 -6.17 -4.32
N LEU A 233 6.43 -6.41 -3.26
CA LEU A 233 6.97 -6.62 -1.90
C LEU A 233 7.85 -7.87 -1.82
N PHE A 234 7.42 -9.00 -2.39
CA PHE A 234 8.25 -10.18 -2.53
C PHE A 234 9.54 -9.85 -3.30
N GLY A 235 9.43 -9.13 -4.41
CA GLY A 235 10.57 -8.67 -5.21
C GLY A 235 11.61 -7.88 -4.40
N LEU A 236 11.15 -6.97 -3.54
CA LEU A 236 12.00 -6.21 -2.61
C LEU A 236 12.60 -7.08 -1.51
N LEU A 237 11.80 -7.96 -0.89
CA LEU A 237 12.29 -8.87 0.15
C LEU A 237 13.33 -9.84 -0.40
N ARG A 238 13.21 -10.28 -1.66
CA ARG A 238 14.19 -11.17 -2.31
C ARG A 238 15.59 -10.56 -2.42
N TRP A 239 15.74 -9.26 -2.24
CA TRP A 239 17.06 -8.62 -2.22
C TRP A 239 17.85 -8.86 -0.97
N THR A 240 17.17 -9.17 0.12
CA THR A 240 17.75 -9.24 1.46
C THR A 240 17.44 -10.57 2.15
N GLN A 241 16.43 -11.28 1.68
CA GLN A 241 15.95 -12.51 2.28
C GLN A 241 16.04 -13.68 1.28
N PRO A 242 16.28 -14.92 1.75
CA PRO A 242 16.05 -16.12 0.96
C PRO A 242 14.62 -16.22 0.43
N ARG A 243 14.41 -17.03 -0.61
CA ARG A 243 13.11 -17.08 -1.32
C ARG A 243 11.94 -17.43 -0.42
N ALA A 244 12.12 -18.45 0.42
CA ALA A 244 11.09 -18.92 1.35
C ALA A 244 10.76 -17.89 2.45
N THR A 245 11.73 -17.10 2.89
CA THR A 245 11.52 -16.03 3.88
C THR A 245 10.87 -14.81 3.24
N ALA A 246 11.28 -14.45 2.01
CA ALA A 246 10.65 -13.37 1.25
C ALA A 246 9.17 -13.66 0.95
N TRP A 247 8.84 -14.93 0.68
CA TRP A 247 7.46 -15.40 0.53
C TRP A 247 6.63 -15.15 1.79
N LEU A 248 7.11 -15.60 2.95
CA LEU A 248 6.42 -15.39 4.22
C LEU A 248 6.28 -13.90 4.55
N GLY A 249 7.33 -13.11 4.32
CA GLY A 249 7.28 -11.67 4.54
C GLY A 249 6.27 -10.96 3.63
N ALA A 250 6.17 -11.36 2.36
CA ALA A 250 5.18 -10.81 1.44
C ALA A 250 3.74 -11.22 1.84
N ALA A 251 3.57 -12.43 2.36
CA ALA A 251 2.29 -12.94 2.84
C ALA A 251 1.76 -12.23 4.10
N LEU A 252 2.57 -11.43 4.79
CA LEU A 252 2.12 -10.57 5.89
C LEU A 252 1.37 -9.32 5.41
N TRP A 253 1.51 -8.91 4.15
CA TRP A 253 0.87 -7.67 3.69
C TRP A 253 -0.67 -7.72 3.77
N PRO A 254 -1.37 -8.76 3.26
CA PRO A 254 -2.83 -8.81 3.32
C PRO A 254 -3.39 -8.97 4.73
N THR A 255 -2.54 -9.24 5.73
CA THR A 255 -2.93 -9.36 7.14
C THR A 255 -2.80 -8.05 7.90
N VAL A 256 -2.34 -6.97 7.24
CA VAL A 256 -2.36 -5.60 7.78
C VAL A 256 -3.82 -5.14 7.91
N PRO A 257 -4.34 -4.89 9.14
CA PRO A 257 -5.75 -4.57 9.35
C PRO A 257 -6.24 -3.37 8.55
N ALA A 258 -5.44 -2.30 8.46
CA ALA A 258 -5.80 -1.08 7.74
C ALA A 258 -6.09 -1.33 6.25
N VAL A 259 -5.49 -2.34 5.63
CA VAL A 259 -5.77 -2.68 4.22
C VAL A 259 -7.24 -3.09 4.09
N ALA A 260 -7.74 -3.98 4.95
CA ALA A 260 -9.13 -4.42 4.91
C ALA A 260 -10.11 -3.35 5.43
N VAL A 261 -9.71 -2.57 6.44
CA VAL A 261 -10.59 -1.54 7.02
C VAL A 261 -10.87 -0.39 6.03
N PHE A 262 -9.86 0.05 5.28
CA PHE A 262 -9.94 1.20 4.38
C PHE A 262 -10.18 0.85 2.90
N LEU A 263 -10.36 -0.42 2.55
CA LEU A 263 -10.95 -0.75 1.25
C LEU A 263 -12.39 -0.18 1.19
N PRO A 264 -12.80 0.40 0.05
CA PRO A 264 -12.18 0.35 -1.28
C PRO A 264 -11.40 1.62 -1.66
N LYS A 265 -10.98 2.47 -0.71
CA LYS A 265 -10.30 3.73 -1.08
C LYS A 265 -9.01 3.46 -1.86
N SER A 266 -8.67 4.40 -2.74
CA SER A 266 -7.46 4.35 -3.57
C SER A 266 -6.17 4.26 -2.73
N ASP A 267 -6.19 4.73 -1.48
CA ASP A 267 -5.06 4.60 -0.55
C ASP A 267 -4.64 3.14 -0.32
N ALA A 268 -5.59 2.20 -0.36
CA ALA A 268 -5.30 0.77 -0.27
C ALA A 268 -4.74 0.18 -1.57
N ALA A 269 -4.97 0.84 -2.71
CA ALA A 269 -4.45 0.44 -4.01
C ALA A 269 -3.02 0.97 -4.27
N PHE A 270 -2.69 2.15 -3.76
CA PHE A 270 -1.40 2.79 -3.99
C PHE A 270 -0.14 2.02 -3.53
N PRO A 271 -0.17 1.15 -2.49
CA PRO A 271 0.98 0.35 -2.09
C PRO A 271 1.62 -0.45 -3.23
N VAL A 272 0.84 -0.99 -4.18
CA VAL A 272 1.40 -1.74 -5.31
C VAL A 272 2.28 -0.86 -6.19
N LEU A 273 1.86 0.39 -6.43
CA LEU A 273 2.59 1.36 -7.22
C LEU A 273 3.83 1.84 -6.47
N ALA A 274 3.72 2.17 -5.18
CA ALA A 274 4.88 2.59 -4.38
C ALA A 274 5.94 1.49 -4.30
N LEU A 275 5.52 0.26 -4.03
CA LEU A 275 6.41 -0.89 -4.02
C LEU A 275 7.05 -1.14 -5.38
N ALA A 276 6.29 -0.98 -6.48
CA ALA A 276 6.83 -1.11 -7.83
C ALA A 276 7.89 -0.03 -8.12
N ILE A 277 7.64 1.24 -7.75
CA ILE A 277 8.63 2.33 -7.87
C ILE A 277 9.91 1.97 -7.13
N VAL A 278 9.82 1.60 -5.84
CA VAL A 278 11.01 1.27 -5.03
C VAL A 278 11.72 0.03 -5.58
N TRP A 279 10.97 -0.99 -5.99
CA TRP A 279 11.52 -2.23 -6.53
C TRP A 279 12.26 -2.03 -7.84
N LEU A 280 11.67 -1.27 -8.78
CA LEU A 280 12.31 -0.95 -10.05
C LEU A 280 13.51 -0.02 -9.83
N ALA A 281 13.39 0.99 -8.97
CA ALA A 281 14.47 1.94 -8.69
C ALA A 281 15.70 1.21 -8.17
N ALA A 282 15.55 0.42 -7.12
CA ALA A 282 16.70 -0.20 -6.49
C ALA A 282 17.14 -1.49 -7.22
N GLY A 283 16.29 -2.08 -8.07
CA GLY A 283 16.65 -3.18 -8.96
C GLY A 283 17.52 -2.71 -10.12
N SER A 284 17.14 -1.58 -10.71
CA SER A 284 17.90 -0.92 -11.78
C SER A 284 19.19 -0.29 -11.24
N TRP A 285 19.19 0.21 -10.00
CA TRP A 285 20.40 0.64 -9.31
C TRP A 285 21.47 -0.46 -9.20
N ARG A 286 21.05 -1.70 -8.97
CA ARG A 286 21.98 -2.86 -8.98
C ARG A 286 22.59 -3.10 -10.36
N ALA A 287 21.84 -2.86 -11.44
CA ALA A 287 22.38 -2.95 -12.80
C ALA A 287 23.43 -1.86 -13.07
N VAL A 288 23.23 -0.67 -12.50
CA VAL A 288 24.21 0.44 -12.57
C VAL A 288 25.50 0.10 -11.82
N THR A 289 25.40 -0.59 -10.67
CA THR A 289 26.53 -0.79 -9.73
C THR A 289 27.27 -2.13 -9.86
N ARG A 290 26.63 -3.22 -10.31
CA ARG A 290 27.20 -4.59 -10.30
C ARG A 290 28.53 -4.79 -11.01
N THR A 291 28.88 -3.93 -11.97
CA THR A 291 30.09 -4.17 -12.77
C THR A 291 31.29 -3.37 -12.31
N SER A 292 31.13 -2.43 -11.36
CA SER A 292 32.29 -1.81 -10.70
C SER A 292 33.20 -2.89 -10.08
N LEU A 293 32.58 -3.99 -9.60
CA LEU A 293 33.27 -5.16 -9.07
C LEU A 293 33.89 -6.06 -10.15
N ALA A 294 33.32 -6.14 -11.35
CA ALA A 294 33.78 -7.01 -12.44
C ALA A 294 34.79 -6.33 -13.38
N ASP A 295 34.65 -5.01 -13.62
CA ASP A 295 35.62 -4.21 -14.38
C ASP A 295 36.98 -4.14 -13.66
N ASN A 296 37.01 -4.22 -12.32
CA ASN A 296 38.24 -4.36 -11.53
C ASN A 296 38.93 -5.73 -11.70
N GLN A 297 38.29 -6.73 -12.33
CA GLN A 297 38.83 -8.08 -12.48
C GLN A 297 39.22 -8.43 -13.92
N GLY A 298 39.27 -7.47 -14.85
CA GLY A 298 39.85 -7.67 -16.19
C GLY A 298 39.09 -8.63 -17.12
N ALA A 299 37.85 -9.01 -16.82
CA ALA A 299 37.09 -9.98 -17.62
C ALA A 299 36.51 -9.38 -18.92
N ALA A 300 36.63 -10.13 -20.03
CA ALA A 300 36.24 -9.75 -21.40
C ALA A 300 34.78 -9.25 -21.53
N ALA A 301 34.60 -8.21 -22.35
CA ALA A 301 33.68 -7.11 -22.06
C ALA A 301 32.50 -6.72 -23.01
N PRO A 302 32.00 -7.46 -24.03
CA PRO A 302 30.91 -6.91 -24.86
C PRO A 302 29.48 -7.18 -24.32
N ALA A 303 29.16 -8.44 -24.02
CA ALA A 303 27.76 -8.86 -23.83
C ALA A 303 27.15 -8.36 -22.52
N TRP A 304 27.92 -8.43 -21.42
CA TRP A 304 27.45 -8.02 -20.11
C TRP A 304 27.32 -6.48 -19.99
N ARG A 305 28.14 -5.71 -20.72
CA ARG A 305 28.04 -4.25 -20.78
C ARG A 305 26.73 -3.80 -21.41
N THR A 306 26.34 -4.46 -22.51
CA THR A 306 25.08 -4.19 -23.19
C THR A 306 23.87 -4.56 -22.33
N ALA A 307 23.91 -5.69 -21.64
CA ALA A 307 22.85 -6.11 -20.72
C ALA A 307 22.69 -5.16 -19.52
N ALA A 308 23.80 -4.70 -18.93
CA ALA A 308 23.78 -3.74 -17.82
C ALA A 308 23.23 -2.38 -18.25
N PHE A 309 23.60 -1.90 -19.45
CA PHE A 309 23.08 -0.65 -20.00
C PHE A 309 21.57 -0.73 -20.27
N ARG A 310 21.11 -1.82 -20.90
CA ARG A 310 19.68 -2.06 -21.12
C ARG A 310 18.91 -2.17 -19.80
N GLY A 311 19.46 -2.85 -18.80
CA GLY A 311 18.87 -2.94 -17.47
C GLY A 311 18.78 -1.60 -16.76
N ALA A 312 19.82 -0.76 -16.87
CA ALA A 312 19.80 0.60 -16.33
C ALA A 312 18.76 1.48 -17.04
N PHE A 313 18.69 1.43 -18.37
CA PHE A 313 17.71 2.20 -19.14
C PHE A 313 16.28 1.75 -18.86
N LEU A 314 15.94 0.48 -19.08
CA LEU A 314 14.58 -0.05 -18.89
C LEU A 314 14.10 0.13 -17.45
N GLY A 315 14.99 -0.10 -16.49
CA GLY A 315 14.68 0.05 -15.09
C GLY A 315 14.55 1.51 -14.65
N GLY A 316 15.39 2.41 -15.17
CA GLY A 316 15.25 3.85 -14.96
C GLY A 316 13.94 4.37 -15.55
N PHE A 317 13.68 4.08 -16.83
CA PHE A 317 12.43 4.45 -17.51
C PHE A 317 11.19 3.91 -16.81
N GLY A 318 11.19 2.61 -16.44
CA GLY A 318 10.08 2.01 -15.70
C GLY A 318 9.86 2.66 -14.33
N THR A 319 10.94 3.02 -13.63
CA THR A 319 10.84 3.77 -12.36
C THR A 319 10.21 5.14 -12.57
N GLY A 320 10.67 5.89 -13.58
CA GLY A 320 10.12 7.21 -13.93
C GLY A 320 8.64 7.15 -14.33
N LEU A 321 8.26 6.15 -15.12
CA LEU A 321 6.89 5.96 -15.57
C LEU A 321 5.95 5.60 -14.41
N MET A 322 6.38 4.72 -13.50
CA MET A 322 5.60 4.40 -12.30
C MET A 322 5.52 5.58 -11.33
N ALA A 323 6.59 6.37 -11.21
CA ALA A 323 6.60 7.60 -10.42
C ALA A 323 5.61 8.63 -10.99
N TRP A 324 5.57 8.80 -12.31
CA TRP A 324 4.57 9.64 -12.97
C TRP A 324 3.16 9.12 -12.71
N LEU A 325 2.91 7.82 -12.89
CA LEU A 325 1.59 7.23 -12.67
C LEU A 325 1.12 7.42 -11.22
N GLY A 326 2.02 7.25 -10.24
CA GLY A 326 1.73 7.54 -8.84
C GLY A 326 1.35 9.01 -8.63
N MET A 327 2.18 9.94 -9.11
CA MET A 327 1.93 11.39 -9.04
C MET A 327 0.73 11.85 -9.87
N PHE A 328 0.33 11.09 -10.88
CA PHE A 328 -0.88 11.32 -11.67
C PHE A 328 -2.14 10.91 -10.90
N CYS A 329 -2.02 10.01 -9.93
CA CYS A 329 -3.13 9.61 -9.05
C CYS A 329 -3.16 10.38 -7.72
N SER A 330 -2.00 10.68 -7.12
CA SER A 330 -1.91 11.35 -5.82
C SER A 330 -0.53 11.96 -5.56
N LEU A 331 -0.50 13.12 -4.88
CA LEU A 331 0.73 13.70 -4.33
C LEU A 331 1.28 12.94 -3.11
N ALA A 332 0.52 11.99 -2.56
CA ALA A 332 0.99 11.09 -1.49
C ALA A 332 2.22 10.26 -1.90
N PHE A 333 2.55 10.19 -3.20
CA PHE A 333 3.76 9.56 -3.70
C PHE A 333 5.04 10.38 -3.48
N LEU A 334 4.96 11.67 -3.14
CA LEU A 334 6.15 12.51 -2.86
C LEU A 334 7.08 11.89 -1.79
N PRO A 335 6.59 11.39 -0.64
CA PRO A 335 7.38 10.60 0.30
C PRO A 335 8.10 9.38 -0.29
N VAL A 336 7.44 8.67 -1.21
CA VAL A 336 8.05 7.49 -1.88
C VAL A 336 9.19 7.94 -2.79
N LEU A 337 9.01 9.05 -3.50
CA LEU A 337 10.07 9.63 -4.34
C LEU A 337 11.23 10.15 -3.49
N ALA A 338 10.95 10.80 -2.37
CA ALA A 338 11.96 11.22 -1.40
C ALA A 338 12.74 10.02 -0.84
N PHE A 339 12.05 8.93 -0.52
CA PHE A 339 12.69 7.68 -0.10
C PHE A 339 13.64 7.15 -1.18
N VAL A 340 13.19 7.06 -2.43
CA VAL A 340 14.02 6.58 -3.54
C VAL A 340 15.23 7.49 -3.75
N ALA A 341 15.04 8.80 -3.71
CA ALA A 341 16.13 9.76 -3.84
C ALA A 341 17.18 9.58 -2.73
N LEU A 342 16.77 9.53 -1.46
CA LEU A 342 17.67 9.32 -0.32
C LEU A 342 18.36 7.96 -0.38
N PHE A 343 17.64 6.90 -0.76
CA PHE A 343 18.23 5.58 -0.98
C PHE A 343 19.31 5.60 -2.06
N CYS A 344 19.03 6.22 -3.21
CA CYS A 344 19.98 6.34 -4.32
C CYS A 344 21.20 7.19 -3.92
N VAL A 345 21.01 8.29 -3.18
CA VAL A 345 22.12 9.11 -2.65
C VAL A 345 22.99 8.30 -1.69
N GLY A 346 22.37 7.58 -0.75
CA GLY A 346 23.09 6.74 0.21
C GLY A 346 23.88 5.62 -0.48
N GLU A 347 23.26 4.93 -1.45
CA GLU A 347 23.95 3.90 -2.22
C GLU A 347 25.01 4.49 -3.17
N TRP A 348 24.83 5.69 -3.71
CA TRP A 348 25.83 6.38 -4.52
C TRP A 348 27.07 6.68 -3.70
N TRP A 349 26.90 7.17 -2.47
CA TRP A 349 28.02 7.42 -1.57
C TRP A 349 28.75 6.11 -1.23
N ARG A 350 28.02 5.01 -1.03
CA ARG A 350 28.57 3.70 -0.70
C ARG A 350 29.30 3.02 -1.86
N LEU A 351 28.73 3.05 -3.07
CA LEU A 351 29.18 2.22 -4.20
C LEU A 351 29.92 2.98 -5.29
N ARG A 352 29.83 4.32 -5.32
CA ARG A 352 30.46 5.20 -6.32
C ARG A 352 30.33 4.66 -7.76
N PRO A 353 29.10 4.51 -8.29
CA PRO A 353 28.87 3.92 -9.61
C PRO A 353 29.54 4.70 -10.75
N PRO A 354 29.81 4.05 -11.89
CA PRO A 354 30.39 4.71 -13.06
C PRO A 354 29.46 5.80 -13.63
N GLY A 355 30.00 7.01 -13.81
CA GLY A 355 29.22 8.20 -14.16
C GLY A 355 28.38 8.07 -15.44
N ARG A 356 28.88 7.40 -16.48
CA ARG A 356 28.13 7.18 -17.74
C ARG A 356 26.84 6.40 -17.53
N ARG A 357 26.84 5.37 -16.68
CA ARG A 357 25.63 4.54 -16.45
C ARG A 357 24.65 5.22 -15.51
N LEU A 358 25.17 5.95 -14.53
CA LEU A 358 24.34 6.83 -13.71
C LEU A 358 23.61 7.85 -14.59
N ALA A 359 24.32 8.49 -15.53
CA ALA A 359 23.73 9.44 -16.48
C ALA A 359 22.63 8.80 -17.33
N VAL A 360 22.84 7.58 -17.84
CA VAL A 360 21.84 6.85 -18.63
C VAL A 360 20.61 6.49 -17.80
N TRP A 361 20.82 6.00 -16.57
CA TRP A 361 19.72 5.67 -15.66
C TRP A 361 18.91 6.92 -15.29
N LEU A 362 19.57 8.02 -14.97
CA LEU A 362 18.93 9.31 -14.68
C LEU A 362 18.17 9.86 -15.89
N ALA A 363 18.78 9.84 -17.08
CA ALA A 363 18.12 10.27 -18.31
C ALA A 363 16.88 9.42 -18.62
N ALA A 364 16.97 8.10 -18.45
CA ALA A 364 15.85 7.19 -18.65
C ALA A 364 14.73 7.44 -17.62
N LEU A 365 15.08 7.65 -16.34
CA LEU A 365 14.13 8.00 -15.28
C LEU A 365 13.40 9.30 -15.60
N LEU A 366 14.14 10.36 -15.96
CA LEU A 366 13.55 11.63 -16.34
C LEU A 366 12.66 11.50 -17.58
N LEU A 367 13.09 10.74 -18.58
CA LEU A 367 12.28 10.47 -19.78
C LEU A 367 10.98 9.74 -19.42
N GLY A 368 11.05 8.68 -18.61
CA GLY A 368 9.87 7.93 -18.18
C GLY A 368 8.87 8.76 -17.39
N PHE A 369 9.35 9.73 -16.61
CA PHE A 369 8.50 10.63 -15.83
C PHE A 369 7.92 11.78 -16.67
N TRP A 370 8.75 12.48 -17.44
CA TRP A 370 8.37 13.70 -18.14
C TRP A 370 7.69 13.48 -19.49
N LEU A 371 7.96 12.36 -20.19
CA LEU A 371 7.33 12.09 -21.47
C LEU A 371 5.79 12.04 -21.36
N PRO A 372 5.17 11.31 -20.41
CA PRO A 372 3.72 11.33 -20.23
C PRO A 372 3.16 12.71 -19.84
N VAL A 373 3.90 13.49 -19.05
CA VAL A 373 3.52 14.86 -18.68
C VAL A 373 3.44 15.75 -19.92
N LEU A 374 4.45 15.67 -20.80
CA LEU A 374 4.49 16.42 -22.05
C LEU A 374 3.37 15.98 -23.00
N VAL A 375 3.16 14.66 -23.13
CA VAL A 375 2.07 14.12 -23.97
C VAL A 375 0.72 14.66 -23.50
N LEU A 376 0.40 14.57 -22.21
CA LEU A 376 -0.87 15.08 -21.67
C LEU A 376 -1.03 16.60 -21.82
N SER A 377 0.06 17.36 -21.66
CA SER A 377 0.05 18.80 -21.88
C SER A 377 -0.35 19.14 -23.32
N VAL A 378 0.19 18.41 -24.32
CA VAL A 378 -0.10 18.64 -25.73
C VAL A 378 -1.46 18.09 -26.14
N THR A 379 -1.77 16.83 -25.79
CA THR A 379 -2.95 16.14 -26.32
C THR A 379 -4.22 16.42 -25.52
N ALA A 380 -4.10 16.64 -24.21
CA ALA A 380 -5.24 16.85 -23.32
C ALA A 380 -5.34 18.29 -22.79
N ARG A 381 -4.42 19.19 -23.19
CA ARG A 381 -4.31 20.58 -22.69
C ARG A 381 -4.23 20.63 -21.16
N LEU A 382 -3.58 19.63 -20.56
CA LEU A 382 -3.49 19.46 -19.12
C LEU A 382 -2.08 19.79 -18.62
N ASN A 383 -1.95 20.91 -17.92
CA ASN A 383 -0.69 21.27 -17.27
C ASN A 383 -0.59 20.62 -15.88
N LEU A 384 0.00 19.41 -15.83
CA LEU A 384 0.14 18.67 -14.58
C LEU A 384 0.98 19.38 -13.52
N CYS A 385 1.99 20.16 -13.89
CA CYS A 385 2.79 20.91 -12.92
C CYS A 385 1.93 21.96 -12.20
N THR A 386 1.09 22.68 -12.93
CA THR A 386 0.15 23.64 -12.34
C THR A 386 -0.91 22.94 -11.49
N VAL A 387 -1.43 21.81 -11.96
CA VAL A 387 -2.38 21.00 -11.19
C VAL A 387 -1.77 20.52 -9.87
N TRP A 388 -0.55 19.97 -9.89
CA TRP A 388 0.16 19.56 -8.67
C TRP A 388 0.39 20.72 -7.70
N TRP A 389 0.71 21.90 -8.21
CA TRP A 389 0.84 23.10 -7.39
C TRP A 389 -0.48 23.46 -6.70
N TRP A 390 -1.59 23.49 -7.46
CA TRP A 390 -2.92 23.75 -6.88
C TRP A 390 -3.33 22.69 -5.88
N ASN A 391 -3.13 21.40 -6.19
CA ASN A 391 -3.43 20.31 -5.28
C ASN A 391 -2.67 20.45 -3.95
N TYR A 392 -1.37 20.77 -4.00
CA TYR A 392 -0.57 21.03 -2.82
C TYR A 392 -1.11 22.21 -2.00
N ARG A 393 -1.47 23.31 -2.67
CA ARG A 393 -2.02 24.51 -2.01
C ARG A 393 -3.39 24.24 -1.39
N ASN A 394 -4.29 23.57 -2.10
CA ASN A 394 -5.62 23.23 -1.63
C ASN A 394 -5.53 22.27 -0.43
N HIS A 395 -4.60 21.30 -0.48
CA HIS A 395 -4.39 20.36 0.61
C HIS A 395 -3.83 21.04 1.87
N ALA A 396 -3.16 22.20 1.76
CA ALA A 396 -2.78 22.97 2.94
C ALA A 396 -4.02 23.47 3.72
N GLY A 397 -5.10 23.84 3.02
CA GLY A 397 -6.36 24.25 3.64
C GLY A 397 -7.16 23.10 4.29
N PHE A 398 -6.87 21.84 3.93
CA PHE A 398 -7.47 20.68 4.58
C PHE A 398 -7.14 20.63 6.07
N TYR A 399 -5.91 21.02 6.45
CA TYR A 399 -5.48 21.05 7.86
C TYR A 399 -6.20 22.12 8.69
N ASP A 400 -6.79 23.12 8.05
CA ASP A 400 -7.59 24.13 8.73
C ASP A 400 -9.01 23.61 9.04
N GLN A 401 -9.55 22.71 8.20
CA GLN A 401 -10.89 22.13 8.38
C GLN A 401 -10.90 20.88 9.27
N TYR A 402 -9.88 20.02 9.13
CA TYR A 402 -9.73 18.77 9.88
C TYR A 402 -8.48 18.83 10.75
N ALA A 403 -8.41 19.87 11.58
CA ALA A 403 -7.26 20.10 12.44
C ALA A 403 -7.12 18.97 13.47
N ARG A 404 -5.89 18.48 13.62
CA ARG A 404 -5.48 17.70 14.80
C ARG A 404 -4.52 18.49 15.65
N SER A 405 -4.66 18.40 16.97
CA SER A 405 -3.69 18.99 17.88
C SER A 405 -2.31 18.36 17.64
N TYR A 406 -1.30 19.18 17.38
CA TYR A 406 0.04 18.69 17.04
C TYR A 406 0.61 17.74 18.11
N TRP A 407 0.41 18.07 19.39
CA TRP A 407 0.86 17.22 20.50
C TRP A 407 0.02 15.93 20.61
N GLY A 408 -1.29 16.01 20.39
CA GLY A 408 -2.15 14.83 20.33
C GLY A 408 -1.68 13.88 19.22
N TRP A 409 -1.45 14.43 18.03
CA TRP A 409 -0.89 13.72 16.89
C TRP A 409 0.46 13.06 17.21
N LEU A 410 1.42 13.81 17.78
CA LEU A 410 2.75 13.30 18.06
C LEU A 410 2.70 12.06 18.95
N TRP A 411 1.84 12.05 19.98
CA TRP A 411 1.75 10.95 20.95
C TRP A 411 0.80 9.82 20.54
N ARG A 412 -0.34 10.12 19.90
CA ARG A 412 -1.33 9.11 19.54
C ARG A 412 -1.04 8.42 18.23
N ASN A 413 -0.38 9.08 17.28
CA ASN A 413 -0.11 8.50 15.96
C ASN A 413 0.67 7.16 16.04
N PRO A 414 1.69 6.96 16.89
CA PRO A 414 2.32 5.64 17.07
C PRO A 414 1.36 4.54 17.49
N LEU A 415 0.40 4.87 18.37
CA LEU A 415 -0.62 3.92 18.83
C LEU A 415 -1.61 3.62 17.69
N GLU A 416 -2.14 4.65 17.03
CA GLU A 416 -3.02 4.49 15.86
C GLU A 416 -2.36 3.66 14.76
N LEU A 417 -1.09 3.95 14.45
CA LEU A 417 -0.30 3.19 13.49
C LEU A 417 -0.11 1.74 13.93
N SER A 418 0.05 1.47 15.24
CA SER A 418 0.16 0.09 15.74
C SER A 418 -1.14 -0.71 15.56
N PHE A 419 -2.31 -0.07 15.69
CA PHE A 419 -3.60 -0.69 15.38
C PHE A 419 -3.79 -0.88 13.87
N ALA A 420 -3.43 0.13 13.09
CA ALA A 420 -3.56 0.12 11.64
C ALA A 420 -2.68 -0.96 10.98
N VAL A 421 -1.43 -1.07 11.41
CA VAL A 421 -0.48 -2.10 10.93
C VAL A 421 -0.77 -3.46 11.56
N GLY A 422 -1.29 -3.47 12.79
CA GLY A 422 -1.39 -4.64 13.65
C GLY A 422 -0.11 -4.84 14.46
N TRP A 423 -0.27 -5.01 15.78
CA TRP A 423 0.85 -5.16 16.71
C TRP A 423 1.87 -6.26 16.33
N PRO A 424 1.48 -7.45 15.84
CA PRO A 424 2.44 -8.48 15.45
C PRO A 424 3.49 -8.00 14.44
N ILE A 425 3.05 -7.25 13.43
CA ILE A 425 3.91 -6.71 12.38
C ILE A 425 4.70 -5.52 12.91
N MET A 426 4.01 -4.57 13.57
CA MET A 426 4.64 -3.39 14.14
C MET A 426 5.73 -3.76 15.16
N GLY A 427 5.42 -4.66 16.09
CA GLY A 427 6.35 -5.14 17.10
C GLY A 427 7.57 -5.82 16.48
N ALA A 428 7.37 -6.73 15.52
CA ALA A 428 8.47 -7.38 14.82
C ALA A 428 9.37 -6.37 14.07
N ALA A 429 8.77 -5.33 13.49
CA ALA A 429 9.50 -4.24 12.84
C ALA A 429 10.30 -3.40 13.87
N LEU A 430 9.70 -3.02 15.00
CA LEU A 430 10.37 -2.29 16.08
C LEU A 430 11.54 -3.09 16.68
N TRP A 431 11.34 -4.40 16.91
CA TRP A 431 12.40 -5.28 17.38
C TRP A 431 13.59 -5.32 16.42
N THR A 432 13.30 -5.49 15.13
CA THR A 432 14.31 -5.52 14.07
C THR A 432 15.02 -4.17 13.94
N GLY A 433 14.27 -3.07 13.91
CA GLY A 433 14.81 -1.71 13.84
C GLY A 433 15.70 -1.38 15.05
N GLY A 434 15.24 -1.68 16.27
CA GLY A 434 16.04 -1.49 17.49
C GLY A 434 17.29 -2.37 17.54
N HIS A 435 17.26 -3.58 16.97
CA HIS A 435 18.48 -4.37 16.77
C HIS A 435 19.43 -3.70 15.78
N TRP A 436 18.94 -3.23 14.63
CA TRP A 436 19.76 -2.58 13.61
C TRP A 436 20.41 -1.28 14.09
N LEU A 437 19.66 -0.45 14.83
CA LEU A 437 20.18 0.78 15.44
C LEU A 437 21.28 0.49 16.45
N ARG A 438 21.13 -0.56 17.30
CA ARG A 438 22.18 -0.97 18.24
C ARG A 438 23.44 -1.46 17.53
N VAL A 439 23.29 -2.23 16.45
CA VAL A 439 24.43 -2.70 15.63
C VAL A 439 25.12 -1.52 14.94
N ALA A 440 24.35 -0.61 14.34
CA ALA A 440 24.88 0.59 13.69
C ALA A 440 25.63 1.49 14.68
N GLY A 441 25.10 1.69 15.90
CA GLY A 441 25.77 2.46 16.94
C GLY A 441 27.11 1.87 17.37
N ARG A 442 27.23 0.54 17.44
CA ARG A 442 28.49 -0.14 17.80
C ARG A 442 29.54 -0.12 16.68
N GLN A 443 29.10 -0.21 15.43
CA GLN A 443 29.99 -0.26 14.27
C GLN A 443 30.29 1.14 13.68
N GLY A 444 29.68 2.19 14.24
CA GLY A 444 29.73 3.55 13.72
C GLY A 444 29.22 3.65 12.28
N TRP A 445 29.56 4.75 11.62
CA TRP A 445 29.19 5.01 10.22
C TRP A 445 29.81 4.01 9.24
N ARG A 446 30.88 3.30 9.65
CA ARG A 446 31.48 2.21 8.87
C ARG A 446 30.60 0.95 8.84
N GLY A 447 29.69 0.79 9.81
CA GLY A 447 28.66 -0.26 9.83
C GLY A 447 27.49 -0.05 8.85
N LEU A 448 27.44 1.10 8.16
CA LEU A 448 26.46 1.39 7.10
C LEU A 448 26.68 0.60 5.80
N GLY A 449 27.54 -0.41 5.81
CA GLY A 449 28.04 -1.10 4.62
C GLY A 449 27.01 -1.87 3.78
N SER A 450 25.76 -1.99 4.22
CA SER A 450 24.71 -2.75 3.51
C SER A 450 23.62 -1.86 2.93
N SER A 451 23.12 -2.21 1.74
CA SER A 451 21.94 -1.55 1.14
C SER A 451 20.70 -1.63 2.04
N ARG A 452 20.63 -2.59 2.97
CA ARG A 452 19.52 -2.73 3.92
C ARG A 452 19.51 -1.60 4.92
N THR A 453 20.69 -1.27 5.43
CA THR A 453 20.89 -0.19 6.38
C THR A 453 20.57 1.15 5.72
N VAL A 454 21.05 1.36 4.49
CA VAL A 454 20.73 2.56 3.70
C VAL A 454 19.22 2.70 3.47
N ALA A 455 18.54 1.62 3.06
CA ALA A 455 17.09 1.63 2.88
C ALA A 455 16.34 1.93 4.19
N ALA A 456 16.72 1.30 5.30
CA ALA A 456 16.09 1.56 6.59
C ALA A 456 16.30 2.99 7.07
N MET A 457 17.48 3.58 6.84
CA MET A 457 17.74 4.98 7.17
C MET A 457 16.94 5.92 6.30
N ALA A 458 16.91 5.71 4.97
CA ALA A 458 16.10 6.52 4.07
C ALA A 458 14.61 6.47 4.47
N GLY A 459 14.11 5.27 4.78
CA GLY A 459 12.75 5.06 5.28
C GLY A 459 12.51 5.77 6.60
N GLY A 460 13.40 5.60 7.57
CA GLY A 460 13.34 6.25 8.87
C GLY A 460 13.33 7.76 8.76
N VAL A 461 14.21 8.35 7.94
CA VAL A 461 14.27 9.80 7.71
C VAL A 461 12.97 10.32 7.10
N VAL A 462 12.46 9.70 6.02
CA VAL A 462 11.19 10.12 5.40
C VAL A 462 10.04 10.02 6.38
N TRP A 463 9.94 8.90 7.11
CA TRP A 463 8.89 8.68 8.10
C TRP A 463 8.96 9.69 9.26
N SER A 464 10.16 9.93 9.79
CA SER A 464 10.39 10.91 10.85
C SER A 464 10.06 12.32 10.39
N LEU A 465 10.44 12.71 9.17
CA LEU A 465 10.09 14.03 8.64
C LEU A 465 8.58 14.20 8.51
N LEU A 466 7.86 13.21 7.96
CA LEU A 466 6.40 13.25 7.88
C LEU A 466 5.76 13.36 9.26
N TRP A 467 6.20 12.51 10.19
CA TRP A 467 5.63 12.48 11.53
C TRP A 467 5.89 13.79 12.30
N LEU A 468 7.14 14.26 12.34
CA LEU A 468 7.56 15.44 13.10
C LEU A 468 7.08 16.76 12.48
N THR A 469 6.86 16.82 11.17
CA THR A 469 6.32 18.04 10.54
C THR A 469 4.81 18.18 10.72
N GLY A 470 4.12 17.12 11.19
CA GLY A 470 2.66 17.08 11.23
C GLY A 470 2.02 17.09 9.84
N LYS A 471 2.79 16.93 8.75
CA LYS A 471 2.23 16.71 7.42
C LYS A 471 1.51 15.36 7.44
N ASN A 472 0.25 15.34 7.01
CA ASN A 472 -0.72 14.25 7.16
C ASN A 472 -1.35 14.11 8.56
N SER A 473 -1.24 15.10 9.46
CA SER A 473 -1.88 15.03 10.79
C SER A 473 -3.40 15.02 10.71
N GLY A 474 -4.00 15.70 9.73
CA GLY A 474 -5.46 15.79 9.58
C GLY A 474 -6.15 14.50 9.14
N GLU A 475 -5.40 13.46 8.75
CA GLU A 475 -5.98 12.24 8.20
C GLU A 475 -5.67 10.99 9.04
N ALA A 476 -6.56 10.01 8.94
CA ALA A 476 -6.45 8.70 9.57
C ALA A 476 -5.16 7.96 9.16
N ALA A 477 -4.88 6.83 9.82
CA ALA A 477 -3.78 5.94 9.45
C ALA A 477 -3.84 5.45 7.98
N ARG A 478 -4.95 5.65 7.25
CA ARG A 478 -5.08 5.35 5.82
C ARG A 478 -4.01 6.00 4.96
N LEU A 479 -3.61 7.26 5.22
CA LEU A 479 -2.58 7.93 4.40
C LEU A 479 -1.20 7.28 4.55
N TRP A 480 -1.00 6.53 5.62
CA TRP A 480 0.23 5.79 5.87
C TRP A 480 0.26 4.45 5.13
N LEU A 481 -0.86 3.97 4.58
CA LEU A 481 -0.94 2.68 3.87
C LEU A 481 0.14 2.55 2.81
N LEU A 482 0.45 3.65 2.10
CA LEU A 482 1.50 3.69 1.09
C LEU A 482 2.90 3.33 1.64
N LEU A 483 3.15 3.64 2.91
CA LEU A 483 4.42 3.45 3.61
C LEU A 483 4.44 2.19 4.48
N MET A 484 3.28 1.65 4.86
CA MET A 484 3.16 0.42 5.67
C MET A 484 3.89 -0.80 5.10
N PRO A 485 4.03 -1.00 3.78
CA PRO A 485 4.88 -2.08 3.26
C PRO A 485 6.35 -2.01 3.73
N GLY A 486 6.86 -0.82 4.07
CA GLY A 486 8.17 -0.66 4.71
C GLY A 486 8.23 -1.28 6.11
N VAL A 487 7.13 -1.20 6.87
CA VAL A 487 7.01 -1.84 8.19
C VAL A 487 6.95 -3.36 8.03
N VAL A 488 6.18 -3.86 7.05
CA VAL A 488 6.13 -5.29 6.71
C VAL A 488 7.52 -5.79 6.27
N TRP A 489 8.23 -5.00 5.46
CA TRP A 489 9.58 -5.31 5.03
C TRP A 489 10.53 -5.43 6.23
N LEU A 490 10.47 -4.50 7.20
CA LEU A 490 11.26 -4.60 8.44
C LEU A 490 10.85 -5.82 9.28
N ALA A 491 9.56 -6.07 9.47
CA ALA A 491 9.06 -7.22 10.23
C ALA A 491 9.58 -8.55 9.67
N ALA A 492 9.61 -8.70 8.34
CA ALA A 492 10.13 -9.91 7.70
C ALA A 492 11.63 -10.18 7.99
N HIS A 493 12.40 -9.16 8.39
CA HIS A 493 13.81 -9.31 8.75
C HIS A 493 14.03 -9.85 10.16
N VAL A 494 12.97 -10.03 10.96
CA VAL A 494 13.07 -10.67 12.27
C VAL A 494 13.73 -12.06 12.17
N ALA A 495 13.47 -12.78 11.08
CA ALA A 495 14.06 -14.08 10.78
C ALA A 495 15.58 -14.03 10.48
N SER A 496 16.10 -12.86 10.07
CA SER A 496 17.50 -12.65 9.72
C SER A 496 18.35 -12.07 10.86
N SER A 497 17.77 -11.72 12.00
CA SER A 497 18.53 -11.15 13.12
C SER A 497 19.52 -12.20 13.65
N PRO A 498 20.85 -11.94 13.59
CA PRO A 498 21.87 -12.91 13.99
C PRO A 498 21.69 -13.27 15.47
N SER A 499 21.50 -14.56 15.74
CA SER A 499 21.69 -15.10 17.08
C SER A 499 23.19 -15.40 17.24
N PRO A 500 23.82 -15.10 18.39
CA PRO A 500 25.25 -15.35 18.61
C PRO A 500 25.68 -16.83 18.56
N ALA A 501 24.76 -17.78 18.38
CA ALA A 501 25.04 -19.21 18.30
C ALA A 501 24.74 -19.74 16.89
N GLU A 502 25.73 -20.42 16.30
CA GLU A 502 25.79 -20.89 14.91
C GLU A 502 24.77 -21.99 14.56
N ASP A 503 24.33 -21.96 13.30
CA ASP A 503 23.62 -22.94 12.46
C ASP A 503 22.37 -23.71 12.96
N SER A 504 22.25 -24.10 14.24
CA SER A 504 21.05 -24.77 14.77
C SER A 504 19.82 -23.84 14.83
N HIS A 505 20.03 -22.52 14.86
CA HIS A 505 18.99 -21.51 15.08
C HIS A 505 18.26 -21.02 13.81
N ARG A 506 18.57 -21.53 12.60
CA ARG A 506 17.81 -21.14 11.38
C ARG A 506 16.35 -21.62 11.40
N SER A 507 16.08 -22.78 12.01
CA SER A 507 14.71 -23.31 12.15
C SER A 507 13.85 -22.39 13.03
N GLU A 508 14.41 -21.92 14.15
CA GLU A 508 13.75 -21.01 15.09
C GLU A 508 13.47 -19.61 14.53
N SER A 509 14.17 -19.18 13.46
CA SER A 509 13.93 -17.86 12.85
C SER A 509 12.60 -17.84 12.10
N ILE A 510 12.29 -18.96 11.46
CA ILE A 510 11.11 -19.12 10.64
C ILE A 510 9.88 -19.31 11.53
N SER A 511 10.03 -19.95 12.70
CA SER A 511 8.92 -20.09 13.67
C SER A 511 8.41 -18.73 14.17
N VAL A 512 9.28 -17.75 14.43
CA VAL A 512 8.86 -16.39 14.81
C VAL A 512 8.02 -15.75 13.71
N LEU A 513 8.42 -15.88 12.44
CA LEU A 513 7.68 -15.29 11.32
C LEU A 513 6.30 -15.95 11.12
N TRP A 514 6.20 -17.27 11.40
CA TRP A 514 4.91 -17.95 11.47
C TRP A 514 4.04 -17.43 12.61
N SER A 515 4.61 -17.19 13.79
CA SER A 515 3.88 -16.56 14.90
C SER A 515 3.39 -15.17 14.51
N VAL A 516 4.21 -14.35 13.84
CA VAL A 516 3.79 -13.03 13.33
C VAL A 516 2.62 -13.18 12.36
N LEU A 517 2.67 -14.13 11.43
CA LEU A 517 1.57 -14.38 10.48
C LEU A 517 0.27 -14.75 11.20
N VAL A 518 0.30 -15.76 12.07
CA VAL A 518 -0.90 -16.23 12.80
C VAL A 518 -1.49 -15.12 13.67
N LEU A 519 -0.65 -14.43 14.44
CA LEU A 519 -1.10 -13.33 15.29
C LEU A 519 -1.63 -12.16 14.45
N SER A 520 -1.03 -11.88 13.28
CA SER A 520 -1.50 -10.80 12.40
C SER A 520 -2.85 -11.11 11.76
N LEU A 521 -3.13 -12.37 11.42
CA LEU A 521 -4.46 -12.81 10.97
C LEU A 521 -5.49 -12.58 12.08
N ALA A 522 -5.19 -13.00 13.31
CA ALA A 522 -6.08 -12.77 14.46
C ALA A 522 -6.31 -11.28 14.72
N ALA A 523 -5.25 -10.46 14.68
CA ALA A 523 -5.34 -9.01 14.84
C ALA A 523 -6.19 -8.36 13.73
N CYS A 524 -6.04 -8.81 12.48
CA CYS A 524 -6.84 -8.35 11.35
C CYS A 524 -8.33 -8.66 11.55
N ILE A 525 -8.68 -9.90 11.91
CA ILE A 525 -10.06 -10.29 12.21
C ILE A 525 -10.63 -9.40 13.32
N ALA A 526 -9.90 -9.29 14.44
CA ALA A 526 -10.34 -8.53 15.61
C ALA A 526 -10.57 -7.04 15.31
N THR A 527 -9.70 -6.43 14.49
CA THR A 527 -9.84 -5.02 14.10
C THR A 527 -10.97 -4.83 13.09
N VAL A 528 -11.03 -5.62 12.02
CA VAL A 528 -12.04 -5.47 10.95
C VAL A 528 -13.46 -5.67 11.49
N HIS A 529 -13.66 -6.58 12.45
CA HIS A 529 -14.98 -6.82 13.03
C HIS A 529 -15.41 -5.76 14.06
N ARG A 530 -14.51 -4.87 14.46
CA ARG A 530 -14.78 -3.94 15.57
C ARG A 530 -14.55 -2.48 15.22
N VAL A 531 -13.87 -2.19 14.12
CA VAL A 531 -13.48 -0.83 13.74
C VAL A 531 -13.98 -0.49 12.34
N GLY A 532 -14.73 0.60 12.24
CA GLY A 532 -15.12 1.23 10.99
C GLY A 532 -14.00 2.12 10.46
N GLY A 533 -13.76 2.07 9.14
CA GLY A 533 -12.77 2.91 8.47
C GLY A 533 -13.32 4.25 7.96
N PHE A 534 -14.64 4.43 8.03
CA PHE A 534 -15.36 5.54 7.42
C PHE A 534 -16.52 5.96 8.30
N HIS A 535 -16.75 7.28 8.37
CA HIS A 535 -18.00 7.84 8.88
C HIS A 535 -19.00 7.74 7.74
N VAL A 536 -19.95 6.81 7.87
CA VAL A 536 -21.08 6.68 6.95
C VAL A 536 -22.29 7.20 7.73
N GLU A 537 -22.37 8.51 7.85
CA GLU A 537 -23.51 9.24 8.43
C GLU A 537 -24.25 10.02 7.35
#